data_AF-A0A7Y3P803-F1
#
_entry.id   AF-A0A7Y3P803-F1
#
_cell.length_a   1.000
_cell.length_b   1.000
_cell.length_c   1.000
_cell.angle_alpha   90.00
_cell.angle_beta   90.00
_cell.angle_gamma   90.00
#
_symmetry.space_group_name_H-M   'P 1'
#
loop_
_entity.id
_entity.type
_entity.pdbx_description
1 polymer ?
#
loop_
_entity_poly.entity_id
_entity_poly.type
_entity_poly.pdbx_seq_one_letter_code
_entity_poly.pdbx_strand_id
1 'polypeptide(L)'
;MNARAKVGLSGGVVFGLAAVFLLAAAPASADDSLASVYRDASAAAAQSRADGARRSVDAAFLPAAAEFSAESFVPQGCSVQSWCLIKATDCFVGLVDQPEGLWQGHAQYSVVRRAVALCPTGDYGAWQTQVFMSPVEPVPFSSAVETTRAAASSEALNLCVAYRKDWVSAAPVCPAQ
;
A
#
# COMPACT_ATOMS: atom_id res chain seq x y z
N MET A 1 15.39 -36.25 -73.54
CA MET A 1 14.67 -36.54 -74.79
C MET A 1 13.39 -35.71 -74.80
N ASN A 2 13.20 -34.93 -75.87
CA ASN A 2 11.95 -34.30 -76.35
C ASN A 2 11.36 -33.16 -75.49
N ALA A 3 10.91 -32.03 -76.01
CA ALA A 3 10.95 -31.49 -77.37
C ALA A 3 10.86 -29.96 -77.29
N ARG A 4 11.51 -29.31 -78.24
CA ARG A 4 11.44 -27.88 -78.55
C ARG A 4 10.01 -27.52 -78.99
N ALA A 5 9.54 -26.33 -78.60
CA ALA A 5 8.65 -25.53 -79.42
C ALA A 5 9.16 -24.08 -79.45
N LYS A 6 9.15 -23.54 -80.64
CA LYS A 6 9.79 -22.31 -81.11
C LYS A 6 8.69 -21.46 -81.74
N VAL A 7 8.93 -20.15 -81.86
CA VAL A 7 8.18 -19.15 -82.66
C VAL A 7 6.96 -18.57 -81.91
N GLY A 8 6.71 -17.26 -81.87
CA GLY A 8 7.12 -16.22 -82.81
C GLY A 8 7.07 -14.78 -82.29
N LEU A 9 7.68 -13.95 -83.12
CA LEU A 9 8.01 -12.55 -82.98
C LEU A 9 6.95 -11.70 -83.71
N SER A 10 6.35 -10.72 -83.05
CA SER A 10 5.66 -9.55 -83.63
C SER A 10 5.37 -8.62 -82.46
N GLY A 11 5.95 -7.43 -82.28
CA GLY A 11 6.21 -6.40 -83.27
C GLY A 11 5.02 -5.45 -83.28
N GLY A 12 5.08 -4.34 -82.53
CA GLY A 12 4.16 -3.22 -82.74
C GLY A 12 3.73 -2.41 -81.51
N VAL A 13 4.16 -1.15 -81.51
CA VAL A 13 3.44 0.04 -81.03
C VAL A 13 3.47 0.35 -79.52
N VAL A 14 4.44 1.20 -79.18
CA VAL A 14 4.41 2.18 -78.08
C VAL A 14 3.20 3.09 -78.25
N PHE A 15 2.37 3.28 -77.23
CA PHE A 15 1.75 4.58 -76.88
C PHE A 15 0.98 4.49 -75.55
N GLY A 16 1.42 5.29 -74.58
CA GLY A 16 0.56 6.07 -73.68
C GLY A 16 -0.36 5.32 -72.70
N LEU A 17 0.01 5.31 -71.42
CA LEU A 17 -0.74 5.96 -70.35
C LEU A 17 0.02 5.80 -69.03
N ALA A 18 0.68 6.88 -68.62
CA ALA A 18 1.13 7.05 -67.25
C ALA A 18 -0.11 7.11 -66.35
N ALA A 19 -0.50 5.96 -65.80
CA ALA A 19 -1.45 5.92 -64.71
C ALA A 19 -0.75 6.51 -63.48
N VAL A 20 -1.12 7.76 -63.17
CA VAL A 20 -0.80 8.44 -61.93
C VAL A 20 -1.41 7.62 -60.79
N PHE A 21 -0.60 6.75 -60.19
CA PHE A 21 -0.88 6.14 -58.89
C PHE A 21 -0.71 7.24 -57.83
N LEU A 22 -1.74 8.05 -57.64
CA LEU A 22 -1.90 8.86 -56.43
C LEU A 22 -2.31 7.91 -55.30
N LEU A 23 -1.31 7.24 -54.70
CA LEU A 23 -1.45 6.72 -53.34
C LEU A 23 -1.69 7.94 -52.46
N ALA A 24 -2.93 8.10 -51.98
CA ALA A 24 -3.22 8.93 -50.84
C ALA A 24 -2.49 8.31 -49.64
N ALA A 25 -1.27 8.78 -49.37
CA ALA A 25 -0.61 8.59 -48.09
C ALA A 25 -1.43 9.36 -47.05
N ALA A 26 -2.41 8.69 -46.44
CA ALA A 26 -3.00 9.19 -45.22
C ALA A 26 -1.88 9.38 -44.19
N PRO A 27 -1.80 10.52 -43.50
CA PRO A 27 -0.73 10.78 -42.55
C PRO A 27 -0.88 9.82 -41.36
N ALA A 28 -0.03 8.80 -41.30
CA ALA A 28 0.11 7.88 -40.15
C ALA A 28 0.49 8.59 -38.84
N SER A 29 0.71 9.91 -38.87
CA SER A 29 1.05 10.73 -37.71
C SER A 29 -0.16 11.07 -36.82
N ALA A 30 -1.40 10.87 -37.29
CA ALA A 30 -2.58 11.14 -36.46
C ALA A 30 -2.75 10.06 -35.36
N ASP A 31 -2.48 8.80 -35.67
CA ASP A 31 -2.68 7.68 -34.73
C ASP A 31 -1.65 7.66 -33.58
N ASP A 32 -0.40 8.07 -33.84
CA ASP A 32 0.65 8.13 -32.80
C ASP A 32 0.36 9.18 -31.72
N SER A 33 -0.24 10.31 -32.10
CA SER A 33 -0.62 11.37 -31.16
C SER A 33 -1.76 10.96 -30.22
N LEU A 34 -2.72 10.17 -30.70
CA LEU A 34 -3.79 9.63 -29.86
C LEU A 34 -3.25 8.54 -28.91
N ALA A 35 -2.32 7.71 -29.38
CA ALA A 35 -1.70 6.67 -28.57
C ALA A 35 -0.82 7.23 -27.43
N SER A 36 -0.16 8.39 -27.63
CA SER A 36 0.60 9.07 -26.58
C SER A 36 -0.32 9.71 -25.54
N VAL A 37 -1.36 10.43 -25.99
CA VAL A 37 -2.35 11.06 -25.09
C VAL A 37 -3.07 10.01 -24.25
N TYR A 38 -3.39 8.85 -24.82
CA TYR A 38 -4.01 7.75 -24.08
C TYR A 38 -3.05 7.13 -23.05
N ARG A 39 -1.77 6.98 -23.39
CA ARG A 39 -0.74 6.51 -22.44
C ARG A 39 -0.56 7.47 -21.27
N ASP A 40 -0.43 8.76 -21.56
CA ASP A 40 -0.24 9.78 -20.52
C ASP A 40 -1.48 9.90 -19.62
N ALA A 41 -2.69 9.84 -20.20
CA ALA A 41 -3.93 9.82 -19.42
C ALA A 41 -4.04 8.57 -18.54
N SER A 42 -3.62 7.40 -19.04
CA SER A 42 -3.63 6.16 -18.27
C SER A 42 -2.60 6.16 -17.13
N ALA A 43 -1.41 6.73 -17.36
CA ALA A 43 -0.38 6.90 -16.35
C ALA A 43 -0.83 7.90 -15.27
N ALA A 44 -1.39 9.04 -15.68
CA ALA A 44 -1.94 10.04 -14.76
C ALA A 44 -3.12 9.47 -13.94
N ALA A 45 -3.97 8.64 -14.53
CA ALA A 45 -5.06 7.97 -13.82
C ALA A 45 -4.54 6.90 -12.84
N ALA A 46 -3.52 6.13 -13.22
CA ALA A 46 -2.87 5.17 -12.32
C ALA A 46 -2.18 5.88 -11.14
N GLN A 47 -1.55 7.02 -11.41
CA GLN A 47 -0.87 7.82 -10.40
C GLN A 47 -1.86 8.53 -9.47
N SER A 48 -2.97 9.05 -10.01
CA SER A 48 -4.10 9.58 -9.23
C SER A 48 -4.72 8.53 -8.31
N ARG A 49 -4.90 7.28 -8.77
CA ARG A 49 -5.36 6.18 -7.92
C ARG A 49 -4.33 5.81 -6.86
N ALA A 50 -3.05 5.78 -7.20
CA ALA A 50 -1.97 5.52 -6.25
C ALA A 50 -1.89 6.63 -5.19
N ASP A 51 -2.02 7.89 -5.57
CA ASP A 51 -2.01 9.04 -4.66
C ASP A 51 -3.27 9.10 -3.80
N GLY A 52 -4.43 8.73 -4.36
CA GLY A 52 -5.69 8.58 -3.64
C GLY A 52 -5.62 7.47 -2.60
N ALA A 53 -5.08 6.30 -2.96
CA ALA A 53 -4.83 5.19 -2.05
C ALA A 53 -3.86 5.61 -0.92
N ARG A 54 -2.79 6.33 -1.26
CA ARG A 54 -1.81 6.84 -0.29
C ARG A 54 -2.42 7.80 0.73
N ARG A 55 -3.28 8.74 0.29
CA ARG A 55 -3.99 9.65 1.20
C ARG A 55 -5.04 8.95 2.05
N SER A 56 -5.71 7.91 1.53
CA SER A 56 -6.65 7.13 2.35
C SER A 56 -5.96 6.29 3.42
N VAL A 57 -4.72 5.85 3.17
CA VAL A 57 -3.87 5.21 4.17
C VAL A 57 -3.50 6.24 5.24
N ASP A 58 -2.98 7.41 4.87
CA ASP A 58 -2.56 8.42 5.86
C ASP A 58 -3.72 8.93 6.75
N ALA A 59 -4.94 9.03 6.21
CA ALA A 59 -6.11 9.50 6.96
C ALA A 59 -6.75 8.42 7.86
N ALA A 60 -6.65 7.14 7.51
CA ALA A 60 -7.18 6.05 8.33
C ALA A 60 -6.24 5.60 9.47
N PHE A 61 -4.97 5.99 9.39
CA PHE A 61 -3.90 5.49 10.27
C PHE A 61 -3.72 6.22 11.59
N LEU A 62 -4.43 7.34 11.82
CA LEU A 62 -4.10 8.26 12.90
C LEU A 62 -4.88 8.13 14.23
N PRO A 63 -6.05 7.48 14.37
CA PRO A 63 -6.73 7.46 15.67
C PRO A 63 -6.45 6.21 16.54
N ALA A 64 -6.30 5.01 15.97
CA ALA A 64 -6.38 3.79 16.79
C ALA A 64 -5.25 3.61 17.83
N ALA A 65 -4.01 3.92 17.47
CA ALA A 65 -2.88 3.81 18.40
C ALA A 65 -2.57 5.12 19.15
N ALA A 66 -3.24 6.22 18.80
CA ALA A 66 -3.29 7.43 19.61
C ALA A 66 -4.25 7.32 20.80
N GLU A 67 -5.21 6.39 20.77
CA GLU A 67 -6.23 6.26 21.82
C GLU A 67 -5.83 5.38 23.01
N PHE A 68 -4.88 4.46 22.86
CA PHE A 68 -4.35 3.70 24.00
C PHE A 68 -3.27 4.50 24.74
N SER A 69 -3.73 5.46 25.52
CA SER A 69 -2.90 6.22 26.45
C SER A 69 -2.47 5.36 27.65
N ALA A 70 -1.40 5.71 28.35
CA ALA A 70 -0.97 4.99 29.56
C ALA A 70 -2.08 4.97 30.64
N GLU A 71 -2.94 5.96 30.57
CA GLU A 71 -4.12 6.23 31.36
C GLU A 71 -5.22 5.18 31.18
N SER A 72 -5.21 4.37 30.11
CA SER A 72 -6.26 3.37 29.86
C SER A 72 -6.13 2.10 30.72
N PHE A 73 -4.91 1.79 31.17
CA PHE A 73 -4.63 0.59 31.99
C PHE A 73 -4.12 0.92 33.39
N VAL A 74 -3.86 2.19 33.69
CA VAL A 74 -3.54 2.66 35.03
C VAL A 74 -4.86 2.88 35.80
N PRO A 75 -5.01 2.36 37.04
CA PRO A 75 -6.24 2.53 37.80
C PRO A 75 -6.65 3.99 37.98
N GLN A 76 -7.96 4.23 37.99
CA GLN A 76 -8.49 5.57 38.26
C GLN A 76 -8.03 6.06 39.64
N GLY A 77 -7.67 7.34 39.72
CA GLY A 77 -7.12 7.96 40.93
C GLY A 77 -5.59 7.87 41.04
N CYS A 78 -4.93 7.10 40.19
CA CYS A 78 -3.48 7.19 39.99
C CYS A 78 -3.14 8.28 38.96
N SER A 79 -1.99 8.93 39.13
CA SER A 79 -1.44 9.89 38.17
C SER A 79 -0.23 9.30 37.47
N VAL A 80 -0.27 9.20 36.14
CA VAL A 80 0.85 8.69 35.33
C VAL A 80 2.00 9.68 35.37
N GLN A 81 3.18 9.25 35.83
CA GLN A 81 4.39 10.07 35.85
C GLN A 81 5.25 9.86 34.59
N SER A 82 5.34 8.61 34.13
CA SER A 82 6.07 8.28 32.91
C SER A 82 5.54 6.98 32.30
N TRP A 83 5.81 6.79 31.02
CA TRP A 83 5.55 5.53 30.32
C TRP A 83 6.69 5.22 29.37
N CYS A 84 6.83 3.94 29.02
CA CYS A 84 7.81 3.47 28.06
C CYS A 84 7.33 2.19 27.36
N LEU A 85 7.87 1.92 26.18
CA LEU A 85 7.63 0.70 25.43
C LEU A 85 8.58 -0.41 25.92
N ILE A 86 8.01 -1.53 26.36
CA ILE A 86 8.78 -2.70 26.81
C ILE A 86 9.09 -3.61 25.63
N LYS A 87 8.07 -3.91 24.82
CA LYS A 87 8.18 -4.85 23.71
C LYS A 87 7.19 -4.49 22.61
N ALA A 88 7.64 -4.64 21.38
CA ALA A 88 6.79 -4.69 20.20
C ALA A 88 7.11 -5.98 19.44
N THR A 89 6.10 -6.79 19.12
CA THR A 89 6.30 -7.98 18.29
C THR A 89 6.60 -7.59 16.85
N ASP A 90 6.99 -8.57 16.05
CA ASP A 90 7.02 -8.41 14.59
C ASP A 90 5.60 -8.44 14.02
N CYS A 91 5.47 -7.82 12.85
CA CYS A 91 4.24 -7.83 12.07
C CYS A 91 4.00 -9.22 11.47
N PHE A 92 2.77 -9.71 11.56
CA PHE A 92 2.37 -10.95 10.89
C PHE A 92 0.98 -10.81 10.26
N VAL A 93 0.76 -11.54 9.17
CA VAL A 93 -0.55 -11.62 8.51
C VAL A 93 -1.35 -12.73 9.18
N GLY A 94 -2.44 -12.36 9.87
CA GLY A 94 -3.28 -13.30 10.61
C GLY A 94 -4.40 -13.90 9.77
N LEU A 95 -4.94 -13.12 8.83
CA LEU A 95 -6.12 -13.48 8.04
C LEU A 95 -6.06 -12.83 6.66
N VAL A 96 -6.65 -13.50 5.67
CA VAL A 96 -6.96 -12.86 4.38
C VAL A 96 -8.39 -13.22 4.02
N ASP A 97 -9.24 -12.20 3.96
CA ASP A 97 -10.65 -12.34 3.61
C ASP A 97 -10.85 -12.22 2.10
N GLN A 98 -11.96 -12.77 1.60
CA GLN A 98 -12.31 -12.71 0.18
C GLN A 98 -13.68 -12.05 -0.08
N PRO A 99 -13.85 -10.75 0.22
CA PRO A 99 -15.11 -10.06 -0.04
C PRO A 99 -15.38 -9.98 -1.55
N GLU A 100 -16.53 -10.50 -1.99
CA GLU A 100 -17.03 -10.38 -3.38
C GLU A 100 -16.08 -10.95 -4.46
N GLY A 101 -15.22 -11.91 -4.07
CA GLY A 101 -14.22 -12.52 -4.96
C GLY A 101 -12.89 -11.78 -5.04
N LEU A 102 -12.79 -10.59 -4.43
CA LEU A 102 -11.55 -9.83 -4.23
C LEU A 102 -10.92 -10.18 -2.88
N TRP A 103 -9.70 -9.75 -2.62
CA TRP A 103 -8.92 -10.14 -1.43
C TRP A 103 -8.66 -8.95 -0.51
N GLN A 104 -8.74 -9.14 0.80
CA GLN A 104 -8.31 -8.17 1.80
C GLN A 104 -7.42 -8.84 2.84
N GLY A 105 -6.20 -8.34 3.00
CA GLY A 105 -5.23 -8.86 3.96
C GLY A 105 -5.35 -8.16 5.31
N HIS A 106 -5.19 -8.93 6.38
CA HIS A 106 -5.17 -8.41 7.75
C HIS A 106 -3.85 -8.79 8.42
N ALA A 107 -3.11 -7.77 8.83
CA ALA A 107 -1.89 -7.92 9.60
C ALA A 107 -2.08 -7.36 11.01
N GLN A 108 -1.29 -7.84 11.95
CA GLN A 108 -1.24 -7.26 13.29
C GLN A 108 0.16 -7.37 13.86
N TYR A 109 0.47 -6.50 14.81
CA TYR A 109 1.53 -6.72 15.79
C TYR A 109 0.97 -6.42 17.18
N SER A 110 1.74 -6.75 18.21
CA SER A 110 1.35 -6.51 19.59
C SER A 110 2.38 -5.69 20.32
N VAL A 111 1.90 -4.80 21.19
CA VAL A 111 2.75 -3.97 22.04
C VAL A 111 2.51 -4.27 23.51
N VAL A 112 3.57 -4.09 24.30
CA VAL A 112 3.52 -4.11 25.76
C VAL A 112 4.18 -2.84 26.26
N ARG A 113 3.45 -2.09 27.06
CA ARG A 113 3.86 -0.81 27.62
C ARG A 113 4.05 -0.94 29.12
N ARG A 114 4.88 -0.08 29.68
CA ARG A 114 5.08 0.07 31.12
C ARG A 114 4.76 1.51 31.48
N ALA A 115 3.91 1.71 32.46
CA ALA A 115 3.65 3.01 33.07
C ALA A 115 4.18 3.02 34.51
N VAL A 116 4.77 4.13 34.92
CA VAL A 116 5.06 4.43 36.32
C VAL A 116 4.06 5.48 36.75
N ALA A 117 3.26 5.17 37.78
CA ALA A 117 2.21 6.05 38.25
C ALA A 117 2.27 6.24 39.77
N LEU A 118 1.86 7.42 40.22
CA LEU A 118 1.69 7.74 41.63
C LEU A 118 0.24 7.43 42.03
N CYS A 119 0.04 6.53 42.98
CA CYS A 119 -1.27 6.07 43.41
C CYS A 119 -1.47 6.31 44.91
N PRO A 120 -2.71 6.58 45.37
CA PRO A 120 -3.02 6.64 46.79
C PRO A 120 -2.87 5.24 47.42
N THR A 121 -2.37 5.16 48.66
CA THR A 121 -2.24 3.87 49.39
C THR A 121 -3.51 3.46 50.13
N GLY A 122 -4.44 4.40 50.32
CA GLY A 122 -5.59 4.27 51.21
C GLY A 122 -5.36 4.92 52.58
N ASP A 123 -4.12 5.23 52.96
CA ASP A 123 -3.82 6.02 54.15
C ASP A 123 -3.89 7.52 53.83
N TYR A 124 -4.36 8.32 54.79
CA TYR A 124 -4.56 9.76 54.58
C TYR A 124 -3.24 10.46 54.20
N GLY A 125 -3.21 11.05 53.02
CA GLY A 125 -2.05 11.79 52.50
C GLY A 125 -0.90 10.91 51.99
N ALA A 126 -1.03 9.58 52.04
CA ALA A 126 0.01 8.67 51.58
C ALA A 126 -0.17 8.32 50.09
N TRP A 127 0.92 8.51 49.35
CA TRP A 127 1.02 8.18 47.93
C TRP A 127 2.21 7.27 47.73
N GLN A 128 2.06 6.28 46.86
CA GLN A 128 3.12 5.36 46.49
C GLN A 128 3.28 5.29 44.98
N THR A 129 4.53 5.17 44.53
CA THR A 129 4.84 4.95 43.13
C THR A 129 4.68 3.47 42.83
N GLN A 130 3.91 3.14 41.80
CA GLN A 130 3.67 1.78 41.34
C GLN A 130 4.00 1.67 39.85
N VAL A 131 4.35 0.46 39.43
CA VAL A 131 4.64 0.13 38.05
C VAL A 131 3.47 -0.71 37.52
N PHE A 132 2.88 -0.25 36.44
CA PHE A 132 1.80 -0.95 35.74
C PHE A 132 2.31 -1.41 34.38
N MET A 133 2.00 -2.65 34.03
CA MET A 133 2.24 -3.21 32.71
C MET A 133 0.93 -3.22 31.96
N SER A 134 0.92 -2.72 30.73
CA SER A 134 -0.26 -2.82 29.88
C SER A 134 -0.53 -4.28 29.55
N PRO A 135 -1.79 -4.67 29.28
CA PRO A 135 -2.05 -5.92 28.57
C PRO A 135 -1.33 -5.92 27.22
N VAL A 136 -1.20 -7.12 26.64
CA VAL A 136 -0.73 -7.28 25.27
C VAL A 136 -1.77 -6.68 24.34
N GLU A 137 -1.46 -5.54 23.75
CA GLU A 137 -2.39 -4.76 22.92
C GLU A 137 -2.15 -5.12 21.45
N PRO A 138 -3.13 -5.73 20.74
CA PRO A 138 -3.03 -5.97 19.31
C PRO A 138 -3.32 -4.68 18.53
N VAL A 139 -2.45 -4.36 17.58
CA VAL A 139 -2.65 -3.25 16.64
C VAL A 139 -2.98 -3.84 15.28
N PRO A 140 -4.25 -3.79 14.83
CA PRO A 140 -4.69 -4.38 13.58
C PRO A 140 -4.44 -3.44 12.40
N PHE A 141 -4.13 -4.02 11.23
CA PHE A 141 -3.96 -3.35 9.95
C PHE A 141 -4.70 -4.14 8.88
N SER A 142 -5.39 -3.42 8.00
CA SER A 142 -6.08 -4.01 6.87
C SER A 142 -5.57 -3.38 5.59
N SER A 143 -5.30 -4.20 4.58
CA SER A 143 -5.01 -3.72 3.23
C SER A 143 -6.25 -3.07 2.61
N ALA A 144 -6.05 -2.42 1.46
CA ALA A 144 -7.17 -2.17 0.56
C ALA A 144 -7.71 -3.50 0.01
N VAL A 145 -8.83 -3.42 -0.70
CA VAL A 145 -9.37 -4.57 -1.43
C VAL A 145 -8.56 -4.75 -2.72
N GLU A 146 -7.93 -5.91 -2.84
CA GLU A 146 -6.95 -6.23 -3.85
C GLU A 146 -7.41 -7.35 -4.78
N THR A 147 -6.88 -7.36 -6.01
CA THR A 147 -7.24 -8.37 -7.02
C THR A 147 -6.57 -9.73 -6.78
N THR A 148 -5.51 -9.77 -5.97
CA THR A 148 -4.79 -11.01 -5.65
C THR A 148 -4.52 -11.13 -4.16
N ARG A 149 -4.54 -12.37 -3.66
CA ARG A 149 -4.19 -12.69 -2.27
C ARG A 149 -2.80 -12.17 -1.89
N ALA A 150 -1.84 -12.29 -2.80
CA ALA A 150 -0.46 -11.88 -2.57
C ALA A 150 -0.33 -10.36 -2.42
N ALA A 151 -1.04 -9.58 -3.25
CA ALA A 151 -1.08 -8.12 -3.14
C ALA A 151 -1.69 -7.69 -1.80
N ALA A 152 -2.86 -8.22 -1.44
CA ALA A 152 -3.54 -7.93 -0.16
C ALA A 152 -2.63 -8.24 1.06
N SER A 153 -1.98 -9.41 1.05
CA SER A 153 -1.09 -9.82 2.15
C SER A 153 0.14 -8.93 2.25
N SER A 154 0.76 -8.60 1.11
CA SER A 154 1.95 -7.75 1.04
C SER A 154 1.63 -6.32 1.50
N GLU A 155 0.51 -5.76 1.03
CA GLU A 155 0.08 -4.42 1.41
C GLU A 155 -0.20 -4.34 2.92
N ALA A 156 -1.00 -5.27 3.48
CA ALA A 156 -1.27 -5.29 4.92
C ALA A 156 0.02 -5.39 5.76
N LEU A 157 0.99 -6.20 5.32
CA LEU A 157 2.27 -6.34 6.00
C LEU A 157 3.11 -5.06 5.90
N ASN A 158 3.19 -4.44 4.72
CA ASN A 158 3.93 -3.19 4.51
C ASN A 158 3.36 -2.06 5.37
N LEU A 159 2.03 -1.97 5.43
CA LEU A 159 1.30 -1.05 6.29
C LEU A 159 1.68 -1.22 7.77
N CYS A 160 1.65 -2.46 8.26
CA CYS A 160 2.08 -2.78 9.62
C CYS A 160 3.54 -2.41 9.89
N VAL A 161 4.45 -2.76 8.96
CA VAL A 161 5.89 -2.52 9.13
C VAL A 161 6.22 -1.02 9.12
N ALA A 162 5.60 -0.26 8.23
CA ALA A 162 5.76 1.19 8.16
C ALA A 162 5.33 1.83 9.49
N TYR A 163 4.13 1.48 9.98
CA TYR A 163 3.63 2.00 11.24
C TYR A 163 4.49 1.62 12.44
N ARG A 164 4.89 0.35 12.52
CA ARG A 164 5.79 -0.12 13.58
C ARG A 164 7.08 0.70 13.57
N LYS A 165 7.68 0.95 12.40
CA LYS A 165 8.93 1.71 12.31
C LYS A 165 8.75 3.14 12.84
N ASP A 166 7.68 3.82 12.45
CA ASP A 166 7.46 5.21 12.84
C ASP A 166 7.07 5.34 14.32
N TRP A 167 6.16 4.48 14.80
CA TRP A 167 5.67 4.55 16.17
C TRP A 167 6.67 4.00 17.20
N VAL A 168 7.27 2.83 16.94
CA VAL A 168 8.22 2.21 17.89
C VAL A 168 9.48 3.06 18.01
N SER A 169 9.93 3.72 16.94
CA SER A 169 11.09 4.61 17.01
C SER A 169 10.82 5.91 17.78
N ALA A 170 9.55 6.37 17.82
CA ALA A 170 9.15 7.53 18.60
C ALA A 170 8.86 7.20 20.08
N ALA A 171 8.61 5.93 20.42
CA ALA A 171 8.24 5.54 21.78
C ALA A 171 9.43 5.62 22.76
N PRO A 172 9.23 6.10 24.02
CA PRO A 172 10.28 6.11 25.02
C PRO A 172 10.75 4.69 25.36
N VAL A 173 12.07 4.49 25.41
CA VAL A 173 12.67 3.22 25.79
C VAL A 173 12.66 3.09 27.31
N CYS A 174 12.32 1.90 27.82
CA CYS A 174 12.36 1.66 29.26
C CYS A 174 13.80 1.64 29.80
N PRO A 175 14.06 2.24 30.98
CA PRO A 175 15.36 2.14 31.61
C PRO A 175 15.71 0.68 31.89
N ALA A 176 16.99 0.32 31.73
CA ALA A 176 17.50 -0.99 32.10
C ALA A 176 17.25 -1.20 33.60
N GLN A 177 16.57 -2.30 33.94
CA GLN A 177 16.33 -2.73 35.31
C GLN A 177 17.48 -3.59 35.81
#